data_AF-A0A0U4V1Z3-F1
#
_entry.id   AF-A0A0U4V1Z3-F1
#
_cell.length_a   1.000
_cell.length_b   1.000
_cell.length_c   1.000
_cell.angle_alpha   90.00
_cell.angle_beta   90.00
_cell.angle_gamma   90.00
#
_symmetry.space_group_name_H-M   'P 1'
#
loop_
_entity.id
_entity.type
_entity.pdbx_description
1 polymer ?
#
loop_
_entity_poly.entity_id
_entity_poly.type
_entity_poly.pdbx_seq_one_letter_code
_entity_poly.pdbx_strand_id
1 'polypeptide(L)'
;MMIVIEQTQQFKHFQLMQRYQRQTRQLATYLVTALFIEPRGRQLSAMITHDQSIDNTEFVLNWVRREVCCASCLRDADFKELQRGFVHFLLNHDIPVGELQ
;
A
#
# COMPACT_ATOMS: atom_id res chain seq x y z
N MET A 1 9.86 5.33 -42.27
CA MET A 1 10.37 4.82 -40.99
C MET A 1 9.29 4.99 -39.95
N MET A 2 8.50 3.96 -39.69
CA MET A 2 7.42 3.98 -38.70
C MET A 2 8.05 3.62 -37.36
N ILE A 3 8.26 4.61 -36.49
CA ILE A 3 8.69 4.36 -35.12
C ILE A 3 7.54 3.61 -34.46
N VAL A 4 7.71 2.30 -34.27
CA VAL A 4 6.75 1.48 -33.53
C VAL A 4 6.75 2.03 -32.10
N ILE A 5 5.71 2.78 -31.77
CA ILE A 5 5.53 3.52 -30.51
C ILE A 5 5.79 2.62 -29.29
N GLU A 6 5.51 1.32 -29.44
CA GLU A 6 5.67 0.26 -28.44
C GLU A 6 7.12 0.05 -27.97
N GLN A 7 8.13 0.47 -28.73
CA GLN A 7 9.54 0.33 -28.33
C GLN A 7 10.15 1.58 -27.71
N THR A 8 9.40 2.68 -27.65
CA THR A 8 9.91 3.91 -27.04
C THR A 8 10.12 3.73 -25.53
N GLN A 9 11.16 4.36 -24.98
CA GLN A 9 11.43 4.31 -23.53
C GLN A 9 10.24 4.83 -22.72
N GLN A 10 9.55 5.87 -23.22
CA GLN A 10 8.35 6.44 -22.61
C GLN A 10 7.23 5.42 -22.50
N PHE A 11 6.98 4.64 -23.55
CA PHE A 11 5.94 3.60 -23.53
C PHE A 11 6.28 2.46 -22.56
N LYS A 12 7.54 2.00 -22.54
CA LYS A 12 8.00 0.99 -21.57
C LYS A 12 7.86 1.48 -20.13
N HIS A 13 8.20 2.74 -19.87
CA HIS A 13 8.04 3.35 -18.55
C HIS A 13 6.56 3.43 -18.16
N PHE A 14 5.69 3.85 -19.08
CA PHE A 14 4.24 3.87 -18.86
C PHE A 14 3.69 2.49 -18.49
N GLN A 15 4.05 1.44 -19.24
CA GLN A 15 3.61 0.07 -18.96
C GLN A 15 4.09 -0.41 -17.58
N LEU A 16 5.34 -0.11 -17.22
CA LEU A 16 5.90 -0.47 -15.92
C LEU A 16 5.17 0.25 -14.77
N MET A 17 4.87 1.53 -14.94
CA MET A 17 4.10 2.31 -13.96
C MET A 17 2.66 1.82 -13.84
N GLN A 18 2.02 1.46 -14.94
CA GLN A 18 0.66 0.91 -14.92
C GLN A 18 0.62 -0.45 -14.20
N ARG A 19 1.60 -1.32 -14.45
CA ARG A 19 1.74 -2.61 -13.75
C ARG A 19 1.96 -2.40 -12.26
N TYR A 20 2.88 -1.50 -11.90
CA TYR A 20 3.16 -1.12 -10.52
C TYR A 20 1.89 -0.64 -9.79
N GLN A 21 1.15 0.30 -10.39
CA GLN A 21 -0.09 0.83 -9.80
C GLN A 21 -1.16 -0.25 -9.61
N ARG A 22 -1.31 -1.17 -10.58
CA ARG A 22 -2.29 -2.25 -10.47
C ARG A 22 -1.93 -3.24 -9.37
N GLN A 23 -0.68 -3.66 -9.31
CA GLN A 23 -0.22 -4.65 -8.35
C GLN A 23 -0.19 -4.10 -6.91
N THR A 24 0.21 -2.84 -6.71
CA THR A 24 0.13 -2.19 -5.38
C THR A 24 -1.31 -2.09 -4.87
N ARG A 25 -2.27 -1.77 -5.75
CA ARG A 25 -3.71 -1.82 -5.40
C ARG A 25 -4.16 -3.23 -5.00
N GLN A 26 -3.72 -4.26 -5.74
CA GLN A 26 -4.05 -5.65 -5.41
C GLN A 26 -3.51 -6.06 -4.04
N LEU A 27 -2.26 -5.71 -3.73
CA LEU A 27 -1.66 -5.96 -2.41
C LEU A 27 -2.44 -5.26 -1.30
N ALA A 28 -2.82 -4.00 -1.50
CA ALA A 28 -3.65 -3.27 -0.55
C ALA A 28 -5.01 -3.95 -0.33
N THR A 29 -5.70 -4.36 -1.41
CA THR A 29 -6.97 -5.11 -1.31
C THR A 29 -6.80 -6.42 -0.55
N TYR A 30 -5.70 -7.15 -0.79
CA TYR A 30 -5.42 -8.38 -0.08
C TYR A 30 -5.14 -8.16 1.40
N LEU A 31 -4.41 -7.10 1.78
CA LEU A 31 -4.23 -6.73 3.19
C LEU A 31 -5.55 -6.38 3.87
N VAL A 32 -6.37 -5.53 3.23
CA VAL A 32 -7.70 -5.16 3.74
C VAL A 32 -8.55 -6.40 3.98
N THR A 33 -8.55 -7.34 3.03
CA THR A 33 -9.33 -8.58 3.13
C THR A 33 -8.77 -9.54 4.18
N ALA A 34 -7.46 -9.77 4.18
CA ALA A 34 -6.80 -10.73 5.07
C ALA A 34 -6.84 -10.31 6.54
N LEU A 35 -6.92 -9.00 6.81
CA LEU A 35 -6.99 -8.42 8.15
C LEU A 35 -8.40 -7.97 8.54
N PHE A 36 -9.42 -8.29 7.72
CA PHE A 36 -10.82 -7.94 7.97
C PHE A 36 -11.05 -6.45 8.25
N ILE A 37 -10.33 -5.58 7.55
CA ILE A 37 -10.44 -4.13 7.69
C ILE A 37 -11.68 -3.66 6.93
N GLU A 38 -12.53 -2.85 7.58
CA GLU A 38 -13.68 -2.24 6.94
C GLU A 38 -13.22 -1.23 5.85
N PRO A 39 -13.47 -1.46 4.55
CA PRO A 39 -12.81 -0.71 3.48
C PRO A 39 -13.19 0.78 3.41
N ARG A 40 -14.47 1.10 3.67
CA ARG A 40 -14.99 2.47 3.61
C ARG A 40 -15.03 3.16 4.97
N GLY A 41 -14.66 2.42 6.01
CA GLY A 41 -14.47 2.94 7.35
C GLY A 41 -13.31 3.94 7.37
N ARG A 42 -13.29 4.76 8.41
CA ARG A 42 -12.21 5.72 8.68
C ARG A 42 -11.59 5.52 10.06
N GLN A 43 -11.97 4.46 10.78
CA GLN A 43 -11.53 4.27 12.16
C GLN A 43 -10.00 4.12 12.21
N LEU A 44 -9.43 3.36 11.28
CA LEU A 44 -8.00 3.07 11.25
C LEU A 44 -7.21 4.26 10.69
N SER A 45 -7.70 4.92 9.64
CA SER A 45 -7.07 6.13 9.11
C SER A 45 -7.12 7.30 10.10
N ALA A 46 -8.20 7.47 10.86
CA ALA A 46 -8.34 8.55 11.84
C ALA A 46 -7.43 8.37 13.06
N MET A 47 -7.19 7.13 13.50
CA MET A 47 -6.30 6.84 14.64
C MET A 47 -4.83 7.12 14.31
N ILE A 48 -4.42 6.88 13.06
CA ILE A 48 -3.00 6.97 12.67
C ILE A 48 -2.69 8.30 11.98
N THR A 49 -3.60 8.81 11.17
CA THR A 49 -3.46 10.03 10.37
C THR A 49 -4.56 11.02 10.73
N HIS A 50 -4.37 11.70 11.86
CA HIS A 50 -5.33 12.62 12.47
C HIS A 50 -5.83 13.74 11.52
N ASP A 51 -4.99 14.17 10.57
CA ASP A 51 -5.28 15.31 9.68
C ASP A 51 -5.78 14.89 8.27
N GLN A 52 -5.90 13.60 7.98
CA GLN A 52 -6.28 13.12 6.65
C GLN A 52 -7.64 12.42 6.66
N SER A 53 -8.63 13.02 5.97
CA SER A 53 -9.94 12.41 5.73
C SER A 53 -9.88 11.37 4.60
N ILE A 54 -9.03 10.36 4.74
CA ILE A 54 -8.94 9.22 3.81
C ILE A 54 -9.67 8.01 4.39
N ASP A 55 -10.18 7.12 3.53
CA ASP A 55 -10.74 5.84 3.99
C ASP A 55 -9.64 4.81 4.27
N ASN A 56 -10.00 3.72 4.93
CA ASN A 56 -9.06 2.66 5.28
C ASN A 56 -8.41 2.03 4.04
N THR A 57 -9.11 1.98 2.89
CA THR A 57 -8.56 1.43 1.65
C THR A 57 -7.42 2.31 1.11
N GLU A 58 -7.64 3.61 1.06
CA GLU A 58 -6.66 4.59 0.64
C GLU A 58 -5.49 4.66 1.61
N PHE A 59 -5.76 4.57 2.92
CA PHE A 59 -4.74 4.46 3.95
C PHE A 59 -3.81 3.26 3.73
N VAL A 60 -4.37 2.06 3.60
CA VAL A 60 -3.59 0.83 3.37
C VAL A 60 -2.82 0.92 2.05
N LEU A 61 -3.43 1.45 0.99
CA LEU A 61 -2.76 1.66 -0.30
C LEU A 61 -1.56 2.60 -0.17
N ASN A 62 -1.70 3.69 0.57
CA ASN A 62 -0.62 4.65 0.79
C ASN A 62 0.52 4.02 1.61
N TRP A 63 0.19 3.20 2.60
CA TRP A 63 1.18 2.42 3.33
C TRP A 63 1.92 1.43 2.42
N VAL A 64 1.20 0.63 1.63
CA VAL A 64 1.81 -0.32 0.66
C VAL A 64 2.75 0.41 -0.29
N ARG A 65 2.35 1.58 -0.82
CA ARG A 65 3.20 2.38 -1.72
C ARG A 65 4.48 2.91 -1.05
N ARG A 66 4.50 3.07 0.27
CA ARG A 66 5.72 3.43 1.01
C ARG A 66 6.67 2.25 1.12
N GLU A 67 6.14 1.06 1.42
CA GLU A 67 6.94 -0.17 1.54
C GLU A 67 7.47 -0.67 0.19
N VAL A 68 6.63 -0.60 -0.85
CA VAL A 68 7.02 -0.94 -2.22
C VAL A 68 7.01 0.30 -3.09
N CYS A 69 8.04 1.13 -2.99
CA CYS A 69 8.09 2.45 -3.64
C CYS A 69 8.24 2.41 -5.17
N CYS A 70 8.65 1.26 -5.74
CA CYS A 70 8.84 1.09 -7.18
C CYS A 70 8.60 -0.35 -7.65
N ALA A 71 8.59 -0.54 -8.97
CA ALA A 71 8.42 -1.86 -9.57
C ALA A 71 9.54 -2.87 -9.23
N SER A 72 10.73 -2.39 -8.84
CA SER A 72 11.79 -3.28 -8.35
C SER A 72 11.48 -3.79 -6.95
N CYS A 73 11.16 -2.92 -5.99
CA CYS A 73 10.74 -3.32 -4.63
C CYS A 73 9.54 -4.28 -4.67
N LEU A 74 8.59 -4.01 -5.58
CA LEU A 74 7.41 -4.85 -5.75
C LEU A 74 7.71 -6.25 -6.27
N ARG A 75 8.79 -6.44 -7.04
CA ARG A 75 9.19 -7.78 -7.53
C ARG A 75 9.74 -8.65 -6.41
N ASP A 76 10.38 -8.03 -5.43
CA ASP A 76 11.01 -8.71 -4.30
C ASP A 76 10.07 -8.81 -3.08
N ALA A 77 8.89 -8.20 -3.14
CA ALA A 77 7.93 -8.17 -2.04
C ALA A 77 7.23 -9.52 -1.85
N ASP A 78 7.42 -10.14 -0.69
CA ASP A 78 6.59 -11.26 -0.23
C ASP A 78 5.35 -10.74 0.52
N PHE A 79 4.18 -11.32 0.22
CA PHE A 79 2.93 -10.88 0.82
C PHE A 79 2.87 -11.14 2.33
N LYS A 80 3.44 -12.24 2.84
CA LYS A 80 3.41 -12.53 4.28
C LYS A 80 4.31 -11.57 5.04
N GLU A 81 5.47 -11.23 4.49
CA GLU A 81 6.34 -10.19 5.06
C GLU A 81 5.65 -8.83 5.06
N LEU A 82 5.02 -8.46 3.95
CA LEU A 82 4.24 -7.21 3.86
C LEU A 82 3.10 -7.17 4.88
N GLN A 83 2.37 -8.28 5.06
CA GLN A 83 1.30 -8.39 6.05
C GLN A 83 1.84 -8.25 7.47
N ARG A 84 2.94 -8.94 7.81
CA ARG A 84 3.59 -8.82 9.13
C ARG A 84 4.08 -7.40 9.38
N GLY A 85 4.71 -6.78 8.39
CA GLY A 85 5.15 -5.38 8.45
C GLY A 85 3.98 -4.43 8.71
N PHE A 86 2.84 -4.66 8.05
CA PHE A 86 1.66 -3.84 8.25
C PHE A 86 1.07 -4.00 9.66
N VAL A 87 0.94 -5.24 10.15
CA VAL A 87 0.46 -5.49 11.52
C VAL A 87 1.40 -4.85 12.55
N HIS A 88 2.71 -4.99 12.38
CA HIS A 88 3.68 -4.36 13.28
C HIS A 88 3.59 -2.83 13.24
N PHE A 89 3.41 -2.25 12.06
CA PHE A 89 3.16 -0.83 11.89
C PHE A 89 1.91 -0.36 12.64
N LEU A 90 0.79 -1.10 12.55
CA LEU A 90 -0.45 -0.78 13.28
C LEU A 90 -0.21 -0.84 14.80
N LEU A 91 0.41 -1.90 15.29
CA LEU A 91 0.68 -2.08 16.72
C LEU A 91 1.60 -0.98 17.27
N ASN A 92 2.58 -0.51 16.50
CA ASN A 92 3.47 0.57 16.93
C ASN A 92 2.77 1.94 17.01
N HIS A 93 1.60 2.10 16.39
CA HIS A 93 0.79 3.31 16.53
C HIS A 93 -0.21 3.23 17.70
N ASP A 94 -0.49 2.04 18.23
CA ASP A 94 -1.42 1.78 19.35
C ASP A 94 -0.75 1.79 20.74
N ILE A 95 0.52 2.21 20.87
CA ILE A 95 1.22 2.22 22.15
C ILE A 95 1.38 3.65 22.71
N PRO A 96 0.47 4.12 23.58
CA PRO A 96 0.86 4.65 24.87
C PRO A 96 1.17 3.46 25.80
N VAL A 97 2.45 3.18 26.06
CA VAL A 97 2.82 2.35 27.21
C VAL A 97 2.49 3.17 28.46
N GLY A 98 1.41 2.83 29.15
CA GLY A 98 0.90 3.55 30.31
C GLY A 98 -0.40 4.22 29.91
N GLU A 99 -1.55 3.58 30.07
CA GLU A 99 -2.20 3.39 31.38
C GLU A 99 -2.78 1.97 31.50
N LEU A 100 -1.95 1.04 31.95
CA LEU A 100 -2.40 -0.14 32.69
C LEU A 100 -1.90 0.05 34.13
N GLN A 101 -2.61 0.90 34.88
CA GLN A 101 -2.55 0.96 36.34
C GLN A 101 -3.98 0.97 36.88
#